data_AF-A0A8H7K1S5-F1
#
_entry.id   AF-A0A8H7K1S5-F1
#
_cell.length_a   1.000
_cell.length_b   1.000
_cell.length_c   1.000
_cell.angle_alpha   90.00
_cell.angle_beta   90.00
_cell.angle_gamma   90.00
#
_symmetry.space_group_name_H-M   'P 1'
#
loop_
_entity.id
_entity.type
_entity.pdbx_description
1 polymer ?
#
loop_
_entity_poly.entity_id
_entity_poly.type
_entity_poly.pdbx_seq_one_letter_code
_entity_poly.pdbx_strand_id
1 'polypeptide(L)'
;MDGFELDFQAFGYFDKIMEPKTWTETLCKPYYIFHALRLALPFKTKASIPITHPRVISYLQEVRRAEAPFPTSNLKVGVAGFCWGAKHGVLLAHDKAESRVQRHASQKSSSQSEPQPLVDAFFAAHPSYFEVPQDIDAIVVPTSIAVGDVDMAMKEAVAQQAKKALEAKSDAGQHEFVIMPGAKHGFAIRTKPDDPHQQECADKAEAQAVAWFTKWLS
;
A
#
# COMPACT_ATOMS: atom_id res chain seq x y z
N MET A 1 8.19 -15.36 -9.58
CA MET A 1 7.85 -15.08 -8.17
C MET A 1 6.83 -16.13 -7.74
N ASP A 2 7.16 -16.93 -6.73
CA ASP A 2 6.22 -17.89 -6.15
C ASP A 2 5.34 -17.16 -5.12
N GLY A 3 4.40 -16.36 -5.65
CA GLY A 3 3.41 -15.64 -4.87
C GLY A 3 2.37 -16.58 -4.26
N PHE A 4 1.77 -16.17 -3.15
CA PHE A 4 0.60 -16.84 -2.60
C PHE A 4 -0.50 -15.80 -2.41
N GLU A 5 -1.60 -15.98 -3.13
CA GLU A 5 -2.76 -15.10 -3.07
C GLU A 5 -3.86 -15.71 -2.21
N LEU A 6 -4.72 -14.85 -1.67
CA LEU A 6 -5.90 -15.31 -0.97
C LEU A 6 -6.90 -15.84 -2.01
N ASP A 7 -7.42 -17.04 -1.79
CA ASP A 7 -8.47 -17.61 -2.61
C ASP A 7 -9.68 -16.66 -2.66
N PHE A 8 -10.13 -16.33 -3.87
CA PHE A 8 -11.22 -15.37 -4.09
C PHE A 8 -12.52 -15.80 -3.39
N GLN A 9 -12.74 -17.11 -3.18
CA GLN A 9 -13.89 -17.62 -2.44
C GLN A 9 -13.92 -17.12 -0.99
N ALA A 10 -12.77 -16.79 -0.40
CA ALA A 10 -12.69 -16.26 0.95
C ALA A 10 -13.46 -14.93 1.10
N PHE A 11 -13.51 -14.10 0.05
CA PHE A 11 -14.24 -12.83 0.07
C PHE A 11 -15.74 -13.03 0.23
N GLY A 12 -16.33 -14.03 -0.46
CA GLY A 12 -17.74 -14.36 -0.31
C GLY A 12 -18.09 -14.84 1.10
N TYR A 13 -17.16 -15.49 1.80
CA TYR A 13 -17.34 -15.84 3.21
C TYR A 13 -17.18 -14.61 4.13
N PHE A 14 -16.22 -13.72 3.86
CA PHE A 14 -16.05 -12.48 4.63
C PHE A 14 -17.27 -11.58 4.55
N ASP A 15 -17.85 -11.39 3.36
CA ASP A 15 -19.07 -10.59 3.18
C ASP A 15 -20.21 -11.12 4.06
N LYS A 16 -20.45 -12.44 4.04
CA LYS A 16 -21.48 -13.09 4.88
C LYS A 16 -21.22 -12.97 6.38
N ILE A 17 -19.96 -12.85 6.80
CA ILE A 17 -19.57 -12.66 8.20
C ILE A 17 -19.81 -11.21 8.64
N MET A 18 -19.48 -10.25 7.75
CA MET A 18 -19.48 -8.82 8.01
C MET A 18 -20.85 -8.15 7.81
N GLU A 19 -21.75 -8.76 7.04
CA GLU A 19 -23.14 -8.30 6.90
C GLU A 19 -23.85 -8.23 8.27
N PRO A 20 -24.64 -7.18 8.53
CA PRO A 20 -25.53 -7.15 9.68
C PRO A 20 -26.60 -8.24 9.50
N LYS A 21 -26.73 -9.12 10.50
CA LYS A 21 -27.55 -10.34 10.42
C LYS A 21 -28.58 -10.38 11.55
N THR A 22 -29.73 -10.99 11.26
CA THR A 22 -30.72 -11.36 12.27
C THR A 22 -30.19 -12.46 13.20
N TRP A 23 -30.84 -12.70 14.34
CA TRP A 23 -30.37 -13.68 15.33
C TRP A 23 -30.32 -15.12 14.78
N THR A 24 -31.21 -15.47 13.85
CA THR A 24 -31.23 -16.79 13.21
C THR A 24 -30.06 -16.98 12.25
N GLU A 25 -29.73 -15.96 11.46
CA GLU A 25 -28.59 -16.01 10.53
C GLU A 25 -27.23 -15.97 11.25
N THR A 26 -27.20 -15.44 12.48
CA THR A 26 -26.02 -15.44 13.33
C THR A 26 -25.54 -16.86 13.66
N LEU A 27 -26.44 -17.85 13.69
CA LEU A 27 -26.11 -19.26 13.91
C LEU A 27 -25.27 -19.87 12.78
N CYS A 28 -25.31 -19.31 11.56
CA CYS A 28 -24.50 -19.77 10.43
C CYS A 28 -23.08 -19.17 10.43
N LYS A 29 -22.79 -18.16 11.25
CA LYS A 29 -21.47 -17.49 11.28
C LYS A 29 -20.32 -18.45 11.58
N PRO A 30 -20.40 -19.39 12.55
CA PRO A 30 -19.31 -20.34 12.79
C PRO A 30 -18.92 -21.16 11.55
N TYR A 31 -19.90 -21.55 10.73
CA TYR A 31 -19.65 -22.23 9.46
C TYR A 31 -18.86 -21.35 8.48
N TYR A 32 -19.31 -20.11 8.25
CA TYR A 32 -18.61 -19.20 7.36
C TYR A 32 -17.22 -18.83 7.88
N ILE A 33 -17.07 -18.62 9.19
CA ILE A 33 -15.78 -18.35 9.84
C ILE A 33 -14.81 -19.52 9.63
N PHE A 34 -15.26 -20.76 9.83
CA PHE A 34 -14.42 -21.94 9.63
C PHE A 34 -13.90 -22.03 8.19
N HIS A 35 -14.77 -21.84 7.20
CA HIS A 35 -14.38 -21.85 5.79
C HIS A 35 -13.45 -20.68 5.45
N ALA A 36 -13.76 -19.47 5.91
CA ALA A 36 -12.91 -18.30 5.73
C ALA A 36 -11.51 -18.51 6.34
N LEU A 37 -11.42 -19.07 7.56
CA LEU A 37 -10.15 -19.38 8.23
C LEU A 37 -9.36 -20.44 7.46
N ARG A 38 -10.01 -21.49 6.96
CA ARG A 38 -9.34 -22.53 6.17
C ARG A 38 -8.66 -21.95 4.93
N LEU A 39 -9.31 -21.00 4.25
CA LEU A 39 -8.78 -20.32 3.07
C LEU A 39 -7.75 -19.22 3.42
N ALA A 40 -7.97 -18.49 4.52
CA ALA A 40 -7.10 -17.39 4.94
C ALA A 40 -5.83 -17.84 5.65
N LEU A 41 -5.80 -19.01 6.28
CA LEU A 41 -4.65 -19.46 7.08
C LEU A 41 -3.39 -19.69 6.22
N PRO A 42 -3.44 -20.41 5.08
CA PRO A 42 -2.28 -20.53 4.20
C PRO A 42 -1.77 -19.17 3.69
N PHE A 43 -2.71 -18.24 3.41
CA PHE A 43 -2.36 -16.89 3.02
C PHE A 43 -1.62 -16.17 4.14
N LYS A 44 -2.13 -16.20 5.37
CA LYS A 44 -1.46 -15.56 6.52
C LYS A 44 -0.06 -16.11 6.80
N THR A 45 0.17 -17.41 6.61
CA THR A 45 1.48 -18.02 6.88
C THR A 45 2.48 -17.79 5.75
N LYS A 46 2.03 -17.65 4.50
CA LYS A 46 2.92 -17.49 3.33
C LYS A 46 3.09 -16.05 2.86
N ALA A 47 2.08 -15.20 3.05
CA ALA A 47 2.04 -13.82 2.57
C ALA A 47 2.30 -12.79 3.68
N SER A 48 2.91 -13.20 4.81
CA SER A 48 3.26 -12.27 5.88
C SER A 48 4.38 -11.31 5.44
N ILE A 49 4.38 -10.09 5.99
CA ILE A 49 5.36 -9.05 5.66
C ILE A 49 6.81 -9.53 5.85
N PRO A 50 7.20 -10.22 6.93
CA PRO A 50 8.57 -10.69 7.10
C PRO A 50 9.05 -11.68 6.02
N ILE A 51 8.13 -12.42 5.39
CA ILE A 51 8.46 -13.41 4.34
C ILE A 51 8.51 -12.74 2.97
N THR A 52 7.54 -11.86 2.69
CA THR A 52 7.32 -11.29 1.37
C THR A 52 8.15 -10.03 1.13
N HIS A 53 8.38 -9.20 2.15
CA HIS A 53 9.08 -7.94 1.99
C HIS A 53 10.54 -8.08 1.52
N PRO A 54 11.35 -9.04 2.03
CA PRO A 54 12.70 -9.25 1.51
C PRO A 54 12.73 -9.57 0.01
N ARG A 55 11.70 -10.23 -0.52
CA ARG A 55 11.58 -10.54 -1.95
C ARG A 55 11.31 -9.27 -2.76
N VAL A 56 10.44 -8.38 -2.25
CA VAL A 56 10.17 -7.07 -2.86
C VAL A 56 11.45 -6.23 -2.90
N ILE A 57 12.20 -6.20 -1.80
CA ILE A 57 13.49 -5.50 -1.72
C ILE A 57 14.48 -6.08 -2.74
N SER A 58 14.66 -7.40 -2.78
CA SER A 58 15.57 -8.06 -3.74
C SER A 58 15.22 -7.70 -5.18
N TYR A 59 13.94 -7.78 -5.53
CA TYR A 59 13.46 -7.43 -6.87
C TYR A 59 13.76 -5.96 -7.24
N LEU A 60 13.46 -5.02 -6.36
CA LEU A 60 13.73 -3.60 -6.62
C LEU A 60 15.23 -3.29 -6.66
N GLN A 61 16.04 -3.97 -5.84
CA GLN A 61 17.49 -3.87 -5.91
C GLN A 61 18.02 -4.35 -7.26
N GLU A 62 17.48 -5.46 -7.79
CA GLU A 62 17.82 -5.96 -9.13
C GLU A 62 17.41 -4.96 -10.22
N VAL A 63 16.20 -4.40 -10.15
CA VAL A 63 15.73 -3.35 -11.09
C VAL A 63 16.67 -2.14 -11.09
N ARG A 64 17.14 -1.70 -9.91
CA ARG A 64 18.06 -0.56 -9.80
C ARG A 64 19.49 -0.85 -10.25
N ARG A 65 19.92 -2.12 -10.19
CA ARG A 65 21.25 -2.56 -10.62
C ARG A 65 21.30 -2.95 -12.09
N ALA A 66 20.15 -3.23 -12.71
CA ALA A 66 20.06 -3.49 -14.14
C ALA A 66 20.25 -2.22 -14.97
N GLU A 67 20.71 -2.39 -16.20
CA GLU A 67 20.66 -1.32 -17.20
C GLU A 67 19.21 -0.92 -17.46
N ALA A 68 18.97 0.37 -17.70
CA ALA A 68 17.62 0.86 -17.95
C ALA A 68 17.07 0.25 -19.26
N PRO A 69 15.80 -0.21 -19.28
CA PRO A 69 15.22 -0.89 -20.44
C PRO A 69 14.94 0.05 -21.63
N PHE A 70 15.17 1.35 -21.45
CA PHE A 70 15.03 2.41 -22.46
C PHE A 70 16.09 3.49 -22.20
N PRO A 71 16.40 4.37 -23.19
CA PRO A 71 17.41 5.41 -23.03
C PRO A 71 17.05 6.43 -21.93
N THR A 72 17.60 6.24 -20.73
CA THR A 72 17.50 7.19 -19.62
C THR A 72 18.75 7.14 -18.74
N SER A 73 19.17 8.30 -18.25
CA SER A 73 20.24 8.44 -17.25
C SER A 73 19.72 8.43 -15.81
N ASN A 74 18.40 8.40 -15.62
CA ASN A 74 17.78 8.44 -14.29
C ASN A 74 16.45 7.67 -14.32
N LEU A 75 16.52 6.34 -14.30
CA LEU A 75 15.31 5.51 -14.24
C LEU A 75 14.55 5.81 -12.94
N LYS A 76 13.33 6.32 -13.08
CA LYS A 76 12.42 6.55 -11.95
C LYS A 76 11.58 5.32 -11.68
N VAL A 77 11.39 4.98 -10.40
CA VAL A 77 10.58 3.83 -9.95
C VAL A 77 9.56 4.29 -8.92
N GLY A 78 8.29 4.15 -9.24
CA GLY A 78 7.18 4.33 -8.31
C GLY A 78 6.64 3.01 -7.81
N VAL A 79 6.04 3.02 -6.61
CA VAL A 79 5.32 1.87 -6.05
C VAL A 79 3.92 2.28 -5.62
N ALA A 80 2.92 1.50 -6.01
CA ALA A 80 1.55 1.62 -5.52
C ALA A 80 1.22 0.41 -4.64
N GLY A 81 0.68 0.66 -3.45
CA GLY A 81 0.34 -0.38 -2.47
C GLY A 81 -1.12 -0.32 -2.04
N PHE A 82 -1.76 -1.49 -1.98
CA PHE A 82 -3.18 -1.62 -1.63
C PHE A 82 -3.34 -2.58 -0.45
N CYS A 83 -4.18 -2.24 0.54
CA CYS A 83 -4.40 -3.09 1.72
C CYS A 83 -3.05 -3.43 2.40
N TRP A 84 -2.75 -4.70 2.63
CA TRP A 84 -1.49 -5.16 3.23
C TRP A 84 -0.27 -4.87 2.35
N GLY A 85 -0.45 -4.78 1.03
CA GLY A 85 0.63 -4.42 0.10
C GLY A 85 1.16 -3.00 0.34
N ALA A 86 0.36 -2.11 0.93
CA ALA A 86 0.80 -0.78 1.31
C ALA A 86 1.94 -0.81 2.34
N LYS A 87 1.97 -1.79 3.26
CA LYS A 87 3.06 -1.91 4.24
C LYS A 87 4.41 -2.15 3.57
N HIS A 88 4.46 -2.83 2.42
CA HIS A 88 5.71 -2.94 1.66
C HIS A 88 6.19 -1.61 1.12
N GLY A 89 5.28 -0.81 0.55
CA GLY A 89 5.61 0.52 0.04
C GLY A 89 6.05 1.49 1.14
N VAL A 90 5.41 1.44 2.30
CA VAL A 90 5.82 2.19 3.50
C VAL A 90 7.24 1.84 3.92
N LEU A 91 7.54 0.55 4.07
CA LEU A 91 8.88 0.10 4.46
C LEU A 91 9.95 0.45 3.39
N LEU A 92 9.58 0.46 2.11
CA LEU A 92 10.44 0.95 1.02
C LEU A 92 10.69 2.46 1.10
N ALA A 93 9.71 3.22 1.59
CA ALA A 93 9.81 4.66 1.78
C ALA A 93 10.62 5.06 3.04
N HIS A 94 10.97 4.10 3.90
CA HIS A 94 11.77 4.36 5.10
C HIS A 94 13.26 4.57 4.79
N ASP A 95 13.93 5.41 5.60
CA ASP A 95 15.39 5.57 5.52
C ASP A 95 16.15 4.42 6.19
N LYS A 96 16.17 3.27 5.53
CA LYS A 96 16.93 2.10 5.97
C LYS A 96 17.95 1.70 4.92
N ALA A 97 19.08 1.14 5.37
CA ALA A 97 20.12 0.64 4.47
C ALA A 97 19.58 -0.39 3.45
N GLU A 98 18.62 -1.24 3.85
CA GLU A 98 18.00 -2.24 2.98
C GLU A 98 17.15 -1.63 1.84
N SER A 99 16.58 -0.45 2.10
CA SER A 99 15.75 0.33 1.16
C SER A 99 16.59 1.26 0.28
N ARG A 100 17.93 1.12 0.30
CA ARG A 100 18.86 1.90 -0.53
C ARG A 100 19.81 1.00 -1.30
N VAL A 101 20.25 1.44 -2.48
CA VAL A 101 21.15 0.68 -3.34
C VAL A 101 22.01 1.58 -4.21
N GLN A 102 23.21 1.12 -4.55
CA GLN A 102 23.98 1.72 -5.63
C GLN A 102 23.30 1.39 -6.97
N ARG A 103 22.89 2.43 -7.70
CA ARG A 103 22.28 2.29 -9.02
C ARG A 103 23.31 1.84 -10.08
N HIS A 104 22.82 1.26 -11.17
CA HIS A 104 23.63 0.86 -12.33
C HIS A 104 24.49 2.01 -12.86
N ALA A 105 25.65 1.69 -13.45
CA ALA A 105 26.63 2.68 -13.90
C ALA A 105 26.06 3.70 -14.92
N SER A 106 25.16 3.24 -15.80
CA SER A 106 24.49 4.12 -16.78
C SER A 106 23.52 5.14 -16.15
N GLN A 107 23.17 4.96 -14.87
CA GLN A 107 22.26 5.81 -14.13
C GLN A 107 22.96 6.63 -13.04
N LYS A 108 24.30 6.60 -12.99
CA LYS A 108 25.07 7.38 -12.03
C LYS A 108 25.29 8.79 -12.57
N SER A 109 24.79 9.79 -11.85
CA SER A 109 25.34 11.14 -11.96
C SER A 109 26.75 11.14 -11.36
N SER A 110 27.65 11.94 -11.93
CA SER A 110 29.03 12.13 -11.43
C SER A 110 29.11 12.59 -9.97
N SER A 111 27.99 13.06 -9.41
CA SER A 111 27.84 13.54 -8.04
C SER A 111 27.27 12.51 -7.02
N GLN A 112 26.85 11.30 -7.44
CA GLN A 112 26.18 10.34 -6.55
C GLN A 112 27.05 9.12 -6.22
N SER A 113 27.89 9.26 -5.19
CA SER A 113 28.64 8.14 -4.59
C SER A 113 27.80 7.31 -3.60
N GLU A 114 26.78 7.92 -3.00
CA GLU A 114 26.00 7.30 -1.92
C GLU A 114 24.84 6.43 -2.42
N PRO A 115 24.49 5.34 -1.70
CA PRO A 115 23.31 4.53 -1.98
C PRO A 115 22.02 5.37 -2.02
N GLN A 116 21.29 5.23 -3.12
CA GLN A 116 20.04 5.95 -3.37
C GLN A 116 18.82 5.12 -2.97
N PRO A 117 17.68 5.74 -2.62
CA PRO A 117 16.44 5.01 -2.35
C PRO A 117 16.03 4.07 -3.49
N LEU A 118 15.44 2.93 -3.12
CA LEU A 118 14.90 1.96 -4.08
C LEU A 118 13.69 2.48 -4.85
N VAL A 119 12.95 3.42 -4.29
CA VAL A 119 11.74 4.02 -4.86
C VAL A 119 11.86 5.54 -4.85
N ASP A 120 11.36 6.19 -5.90
CA ASP A 120 11.34 7.65 -6.03
C ASP A 120 10.01 8.25 -5.55
N ALA A 121 8.91 7.47 -5.59
CA ALA A 121 7.61 7.88 -5.07
C ALA A 121 6.77 6.67 -4.64
N PHE A 122 5.92 6.88 -3.63
CA PHE A 122 5.01 5.87 -3.11
C PHE A 122 3.57 6.39 -3.07
N PHE A 123 2.62 5.55 -3.48
CA PHE A 123 1.19 5.77 -3.29
C PHE A 123 0.57 4.58 -2.54
N ALA A 124 -0.33 4.86 -1.60
CA ALA A 124 -1.12 3.84 -0.90
C ALA A 124 -2.61 4.11 -0.98
N ALA A 125 -3.41 3.04 -1.14
CA ALA A 125 -4.86 3.11 -0.92
C ALA A 125 -5.31 2.07 0.13
N HIS A 126 -6.17 2.50 1.04
CA HIS A 126 -6.74 1.72 2.15
C HIS A 126 -5.69 0.82 2.84
N PRO A 127 -4.59 1.39 3.38
CA PRO A 127 -3.46 0.62 3.89
C PRO A 127 -3.85 -0.27 5.09
N SER A 128 -3.13 -1.37 5.26
CA SER A 128 -3.19 -2.24 6.45
C SER A 128 -1.80 -2.47 7.03
N TYR A 129 -1.74 -2.89 8.29
CA TYR A 129 -0.49 -3.08 9.05
C TYR A 129 0.34 -1.80 9.23
N PHE A 130 -0.33 -0.66 9.21
CA PHE A 130 0.29 0.65 9.37
C PHE A 130 0.38 1.02 10.85
N GLU A 131 1.59 1.32 11.32
CA GLU A 131 1.90 1.60 12.72
C GLU A 131 2.19 3.10 12.89
N VAL A 132 1.22 3.83 13.44
CA VAL A 132 1.31 5.28 13.64
C VAL A 132 1.73 5.55 15.10
N PRO A 133 2.78 6.36 15.35
CA PRO A 133 3.50 7.24 14.40
C PRO A 133 4.72 6.62 13.72
N GLN A 134 5.19 5.44 14.13
CA GLN A 134 6.51 4.90 13.78
C GLN A 134 6.77 4.82 12.27
N ASP A 135 5.79 4.34 11.50
CA ASP A 135 5.89 4.27 10.04
C ASP A 135 5.93 5.68 9.41
N ILE A 136 5.14 6.64 9.90
CA ILE A 136 5.11 8.01 9.35
C ILE A 136 6.43 8.73 9.59
N ASP A 137 6.97 8.59 10.80
CA ASP A 137 8.20 9.28 11.19
C ASP A 137 9.39 8.82 10.35
N ALA A 138 9.42 7.53 9.98
CA ALA A 138 10.51 6.93 9.23
C ALA A 138 10.47 7.20 7.71
N ILE A 139 9.35 7.69 7.15
CA ILE A 139 9.23 8.01 5.72
C ILE A 139 10.20 9.13 5.33
N VAL A 140 10.94 8.94 4.23
CA VAL A 140 11.81 9.93 3.59
C VAL A 140 11.63 10.03 2.07
N VAL A 141 10.69 9.27 1.52
CA VAL A 141 10.35 9.28 0.10
C VAL A 141 8.99 9.95 -0.09
N PRO A 142 8.79 10.75 -1.16
CA PRO A 142 7.49 11.32 -1.48
C PRO A 142 6.38 10.29 -1.44
N THR A 143 5.39 10.52 -0.57
CA THR A 143 4.36 9.53 -0.23
C THR A 143 2.97 10.17 -0.26
N SER A 144 2.05 9.55 -1.00
CA SER A 144 0.63 9.90 -1.01
C SER A 144 -0.22 8.74 -0.49
N ILE A 145 -1.15 9.01 0.42
CA ILE A 145 -1.98 7.99 1.07
C ILE A 145 -3.46 8.37 0.93
N ALA A 146 -4.28 7.41 0.49
CA ALA A 146 -5.73 7.51 0.43
C ALA A 146 -6.36 6.51 1.41
N VAL A 147 -7.15 6.99 2.38
CA VAL A 147 -7.82 6.15 3.39
C VAL A 147 -9.28 6.57 3.50
N GLY A 148 -10.17 5.64 3.79
CA GLY A 148 -11.55 5.97 4.12
C GLY A 148 -11.77 6.28 5.60
N ASP A 149 -12.75 7.13 5.93
CA ASP A 149 -13.10 7.42 7.33
C ASP A 149 -13.77 6.23 8.05
N VAL A 150 -14.48 5.38 7.31
CA VAL A 150 -15.11 4.14 7.80
C VAL A 150 -14.25 2.90 7.53
N ASP A 151 -12.94 3.06 7.32
CA ASP A 151 -12.00 1.97 7.13
C ASP A 151 -11.80 1.16 8.44
N MET A 152 -11.98 -0.16 8.35
CA MET A 152 -11.87 -1.06 9.50
C MET A 152 -10.42 -1.41 9.89
N ALA A 153 -9.46 -1.24 8.99
CA ALA A 153 -8.05 -1.52 9.20
C ALA A 153 -7.29 -0.29 9.73
N MET A 154 -7.59 0.90 9.20
CA MET A 154 -7.08 2.18 9.70
C MET A 154 -8.26 3.07 10.08
N LYS A 155 -8.67 2.99 11.35
CA LYS A 155 -9.79 3.77 11.88
C LYS A 155 -9.55 5.28 11.74
N GLU A 156 -10.62 6.05 11.58
CA GLU A 156 -10.59 7.51 11.37
C GLU A 156 -9.62 8.25 12.31
N ALA A 157 -9.67 8.01 13.62
CA ALA A 157 -8.79 8.68 14.58
C ALA A 157 -7.29 8.45 14.29
N VAL A 158 -6.94 7.23 13.86
CA VAL A 158 -5.57 6.86 13.46
C VAL A 158 -5.22 7.49 12.11
N ALA A 159 -6.15 7.51 11.16
CA ALA A 159 -5.96 8.16 9.87
C ALA A 159 -5.74 9.67 10.03
N GLN A 160 -6.49 10.33 10.90
CA GLN A 160 -6.32 11.76 11.22
C GLN A 160 -4.96 12.02 11.88
N GLN A 161 -4.53 11.15 12.80
CA GLN A 161 -3.20 11.23 13.40
C GLN A 161 -2.10 11.07 12.35
N ALA A 162 -2.23 10.07 11.46
CA ALA A 162 -1.28 9.81 10.39
C ALA A 162 -1.19 10.98 9.41
N LYS A 163 -2.33 11.52 9.00
CA LYS A 163 -2.43 12.73 8.16
C LYS A 163 -1.67 13.88 8.78
N LYS A 164 -1.99 14.22 10.03
CA LYS A 164 -1.34 15.32 10.74
C LYS A 164 0.17 15.11 10.86
N ALA A 165 0.61 13.90 11.16
CA ALA A 165 2.03 13.58 11.29
C ALA A 165 2.76 13.68 9.94
N LEU A 166 2.17 13.15 8.87
CA LEU A 166 2.78 13.13 7.53
C LEU A 166 2.87 14.54 6.93
N GLU A 167 1.81 15.35 7.07
CA GLU A 167 1.77 16.72 6.57
C GLU A 167 2.62 17.70 7.40
N ALA A 168 2.95 17.36 8.66
CA ALA A 168 3.79 18.18 9.53
C ALA A 168 5.29 17.95 9.34
N LYS A 169 5.71 16.99 8.50
CA LYS A 169 7.14 16.75 8.25
C LYS A 169 7.79 17.97 7.59
N SER A 170 9.08 18.18 7.87
CA SER A 170 9.82 19.38 7.44
C SER A 170 10.01 19.49 5.93
N ASP A 171 9.85 18.38 5.22
CA ASP A 171 9.71 18.25 3.77
C ASP A 171 8.24 18.45 3.31
N ALA A 172 7.52 19.35 3.99
CA ALA A 172 6.15 19.74 3.66
C ALA A 172 6.00 20.08 2.16
N GLY A 173 5.01 19.47 1.51
CA GLY A 173 4.80 19.52 0.05
C GLY A 173 5.34 18.30 -0.72
N GLN A 174 6.10 17.43 -0.04
CA GLN A 174 6.54 16.13 -0.57
C GLN A 174 5.59 14.97 -0.22
N HIS A 175 4.59 15.20 0.63
CA HIS A 175 3.63 14.18 1.03
C HIS A 175 2.18 14.66 0.89
N GLU A 176 1.27 13.70 0.78
CA GLU A 176 -0.17 13.94 0.67
C GLU A 176 -0.93 12.87 1.46
N PHE A 177 -1.99 13.28 2.16
CA PHE A 177 -2.89 12.35 2.83
C PHE A 177 -4.35 12.76 2.64
N VAL A 178 -5.11 11.90 1.97
CA VAL A 178 -6.53 12.12 1.69
C VAL A 178 -7.37 11.13 2.51
N ILE A 179 -8.30 11.69 3.29
CA ILE A 179 -9.34 10.91 3.97
C ILE A 179 -10.62 11.06 3.15
N MET A 180 -11.12 9.94 2.63
CA MET A 180 -12.30 9.87 1.78
C MET A 180 -13.54 9.59 2.63
N PRO A 181 -14.49 10.53 2.72
CA PRO A 181 -15.71 10.32 3.49
C PRO A 181 -16.52 9.14 2.95
N GLY A 182 -17.02 8.28 3.83
CA GLY A 182 -17.84 7.10 3.51
C GLY A 182 -17.09 5.92 2.88
N ALA A 183 -15.81 6.06 2.56
CA ALA A 183 -15.04 4.99 1.91
C ALA A 183 -14.70 3.87 2.90
N LYS A 184 -14.98 2.62 2.50
CA LYS A 184 -14.67 1.42 3.28
C LYS A 184 -13.33 0.83 2.89
N HIS A 185 -12.82 -0.08 3.72
CA HIS A 185 -11.61 -0.82 3.39
C HIS A 185 -11.73 -1.55 2.04
N GLY A 186 -10.73 -1.41 1.17
CA GLY A 186 -10.75 -1.99 -0.18
C GLY A 186 -11.47 -1.16 -1.24
N PHE A 187 -11.92 0.07 -0.93
CA PHE A 187 -12.67 0.91 -1.86
C PHE A 187 -12.00 1.09 -3.22
N ALA A 188 -10.66 1.14 -3.29
CA ALA A 188 -9.93 1.41 -4.53
C ALA A 188 -9.82 0.21 -5.49
N ILE A 189 -10.08 -1.02 -5.02
CA ILE A 189 -9.89 -2.24 -5.84
C ILE A 189 -11.01 -3.26 -5.72
N ARG A 190 -12.01 -3.03 -4.85
CA ARG A 190 -13.16 -3.92 -4.61
C ARG A 190 -14.47 -3.19 -4.81
N THR A 191 -14.53 -2.29 -5.79
CA THR A 191 -15.75 -1.54 -6.11
C THR A 191 -16.88 -2.49 -6.49
N LYS A 192 -18.09 -2.19 -6.02
CA LYS A 192 -19.31 -2.85 -6.46
C LYS A 192 -20.03 -1.95 -7.47
N PRO A 193 -20.43 -2.46 -8.66
CA PRO A 193 -21.09 -1.63 -9.68
C PRO A 193 -22.39 -0.95 -9.23
N ASP A 194 -23.05 -1.48 -8.20
CA ASP A 194 -24.29 -0.96 -7.62
C ASP A 194 -24.07 0.03 -6.47
N ASP A 195 -22.81 0.32 -6.09
CA ASP A 195 -22.44 1.33 -5.11
C ASP A 195 -21.73 2.52 -5.80
N PRO A 196 -22.47 3.54 -6.27
CA PRO A 196 -21.90 4.65 -7.01
C PRO A 196 -20.93 5.49 -6.16
N HIS A 197 -21.14 5.53 -4.84
CA HIS A 197 -20.24 6.24 -3.94
C HIS A 197 -18.89 5.52 -3.81
N GLN A 198 -18.91 4.19 -3.71
CA GLN A 198 -17.67 3.41 -3.70
C GLN A 198 -16.90 3.58 -5.00
N GLN A 199 -17.59 3.66 -6.15
CA GLN A 199 -16.95 3.94 -7.45
C GLN A 199 -16.32 5.34 -7.47
N GLU A 200 -17.05 6.36 -7.02
CA GLU A 200 -16.52 7.72 -6.93
C GLU A 200 -15.25 7.80 -6.06
N CYS A 201 -15.21 7.10 -4.93
CA CYS A 201 -14.02 7.01 -4.09
C CYS A 201 -12.85 6.31 -4.79
N ALA A 202 -13.12 5.25 -5.56
CA ALA A 202 -12.09 4.56 -6.34
C ALA A 202 -11.51 5.47 -7.43
N ASP A 203 -12.36 6.16 -8.19
CA ASP A 203 -11.96 7.11 -9.22
C ASP A 203 -11.10 8.23 -8.63
N LYS A 204 -11.45 8.72 -7.44
CA LYS A 204 -10.64 9.71 -6.71
C LYS A 204 -9.27 9.16 -6.29
N ALA A 205 -9.19 7.92 -5.81
CA ALA A 205 -7.91 7.31 -5.46
C ALA A 205 -7.03 7.06 -6.70
N GLU A 206 -7.63 6.66 -7.82
CA GLU A 206 -6.91 6.53 -9.09
C GLU A 206 -6.38 7.89 -9.55
N ALA A 207 -7.22 8.92 -9.57
CA ALA A 207 -6.82 10.28 -9.94
C ALA A 207 -5.69 10.81 -9.05
N GLN A 208 -5.77 10.57 -7.73
CA GLN A 208 -4.71 10.89 -6.78
C GLN A 208 -3.41 10.17 -7.11
N ALA A 209 -3.44 8.85 -7.37
CA ALA A 209 -2.26 8.07 -7.73
C ALA A 209 -1.60 8.56 -9.03
N VAL A 210 -2.41 8.81 -10.07
CA VAL A 210 -1.93 9.31 -11.37
C VAL A 210 -1.31 10.69 -11.21
N ALA A 211 -1.97 11.61 -10.51
CA ALA A 211 -1.44 12.93 -10.23
C ALA A 211 -0.12 12.85 -9.44
N TRP A 212 -0.06 11.97 -8.45
CA TRP A 212 1.14 11.76 -7.63
C TRP A 212 2.32 11.26 -8.47
N PHE A 213 2.14 10.19 -9.22
CA PHE A 213 3.23 9.65 -10.04
C PHE A 213 3.61 10.56 -11.19
N THR A 214 2.65 11.30 -11.77
CA THR A 214 2.95 12.33 -12.77
C THR A 214 3.84 13.42 -12.18
N LYS A 215 3.63 13.83 -10.93
CA LYS A 215 4.47 14.84 -10.27
C LYS A 215 5.90 14.36 -9.99
N TRP A 216 6.07 13.09 -9.63
CA TRP A 216 7.35 12.60 -9.08
C TRP A 216 8.18 11.72 -10.02
N LEU A 217 7.57 11.13 -11.05
CA LEU A 217 8.23 10.19 -11.97
C LEU A 217 8.38 10.72 -13.39
N SER A 218 7.83 11.90 -13.69
CA SER A 218 8.01 12.62 -14.96
C SER A 218 9.46 13.04 -15.20
#